data_AF-A0A3F2TZ67-F1
#
_entry.id   AF-A0A3F2TZ67-F1
#
_cell.length_a   1.000
_cell.length_b   1.000
_cell.length_c   1.000
_cell.angle_alpha   90.00
_cell.angle_beta   90.00
_cell.angle_gamma   90.00
#
_symmetry.space_group_name_H-M   'P 1'
#
loop_
_entity.id
_entity.type
_entity.pdbx_description
1 polymer ?
#
loop_
_entity_poly.entity_id
_entity_poly.type
_entity_poly.pdbx_seq_one_letter_code
_entity_poly.pdbx_strand_id
1 'polypeptide(L)'
;MRRYEVTAVTDGDGAAEEQTPVVRGDLESIQYVKAGSGNYADGVDVLVTDAVTGETLWTGTNVNASAIVRPRAALHDTAGAAALYADAGEAVLGKIAISGRIKVAVSAGGAAKTGLFRFIVS
;
A
#
# COMPACT_ATOMS: atom_id res chain seq x y z
N MET A 1 12.42 -9.62 8.79
CA MET A 1 11.61 -9.66 7.56
C MET A 1 10.53 -10.74 7.63
N ARG A 2 9.27 -10.33 7.54
CA ARG A 2 8.06 -11.16 7.53
C ARG A 2 7.18 -10.75 6.36
N ARG A 3 6.45 -11.72 5.81
CA ARG A 3 5.47 -11.52 4.75
C ARG A 3 4.07 -11.56 5.36
N TYR A 4 3.24 -10.58 5.00
CA TYR A 4 1.81 -10.54 5.29
C TYR A 4 1.04 -10.51 3.98
N GLU A 5 -0.06 -11.25 3.90
CA GLU A 5 -0.87 -11.35 2.69
C GLU A 5 -2.32 -11.03 2.99
N VAL A 6 -2.95 -10.31 2.07
CA VAL A 6 -4.37 -9.94 2.11
C VAL A 6 -4.97 -10.22 0.75
N THR A 7 -6.04 -11.01 0.72
CA THR A 7 -6.84 -11.23 -0.47
C THR A 7 -8.07 -10.34 -0.36
N ALA A 8 -8.21 -9.39 -1.27
CA ALA A 8 -9.39 -8.52 -1.33
C ALA A 8 -10.34 -9.03 -2.42
N VAL A 9 -11.58 -9.32 -2.03
CA VAL A 9 -12.64 -9.76 -2.95
C VAL A 9 -13.63 -8.61 -3.09
N THR A 10 -13.86 -8.18 -4.32
CA THR A 10 -14.78 -7.07 -4.57
C THR A 10 -16.24 -7.49 -4.45
N ASP A 11 -17.05 -6.58 -3.94
CA ASP A 11 -18.51 -6.69 -3.93
C ASP A 11 -19.12 -6.48 -5.33
N GLY A 12 -20.44 -6.31 -5.40
CA GLY A 12 -21.17 -6.08 -6.65
C GLY A 12 -20.80 -4.75 -7.32
N ASP A 13 -20.32 -3.77 -6.57
CA ASP A 13 -19.94 -2.44 -7.06
C ASP A 13 -18.46 -2.37 -7.48
N GLY A 14 -17.74 -3.49 -7.34
CA GLY A 14 -16.32 -3.56 -7.66
C GLY A 14 -15.43 -2.94 -6.59
N ALA A 15 -15.93 -2.79 -5.36
CA ALA A 15 -15.21 -2.25 -4.21
C ALA A 15 -14.80 -3.34 -3.23
N ALA A 16 -13.69 -3.16 -2.54
CA ALA A 16 -13.27 -4.04 -1.44
C ALA A 16 -12.51 -3.25 -0.38
N GLU A 17 -12.68 -3.61 0.88
CA GLU A 17 -11.83 -3.12 1.97
C GLU A 17 -11.36 -4.29 2.83
N GLU A 18 -10.05 -4.44 2.94
CA GLU A 18 -9.45 -5.50 3.74
C GLU A 18 -8.25 -4.99 4.52
N GLN A 19 -7.84 -5.72 5.56
CA GLN A 19 -6.70 -5.34 6.40
C GLN A 19 -5.83 -6.52 6.77
N THR A 20 -4.55 -6.25 7.01
CA THR A 20 -3.64 -7.24 7.61
C THR A 20 -4.04 -7.52 9.08
N PRO A 21 -3.55 -8.63 9.67
CA PRO A 21 -3.32 -8.70 11.11
C PRO A 21 -2.43 -7.55 11.60
N VAL A 22 -2.22 -7.45 12.91
CA VAL A 22 -1.29 -6.45 13.44
C VAL A 22 0.13 -6.75 12.95
N VAL A 23 0.76 -5.76 12.35
CA VAL A 23 2.14 -5.78 11.86
C VAL A 23 2.96 -4.75 12.63
N ARG A 24 4.24 -5.06 12.82
CA ARG A 24 5.22 -4.19 13.49
C ARG A 24 6.55 -4.27 12.76
N GLY A 25 7.14 -3.13 12.44
CA GLY A 25 8.43 -3.01 11.76
C GLY A 25 8.37 -2.08 10.56
N ASP A 26 9.44 -2.04 9.78
CA ASP A 26 9.55 -1.14 8.65
C ASP A 26 9.00 -1.77 7.37
N LEU A 27 8.15 -1.03 6.65
CA LEU A 27 7.59 -1.46 5.38
C LEU A 27 8.67 -1.45 4.28
N GLU A 28 9.00 -2.63 3.77
CA GLU A 28 9.99 -2.79 2.70
C GLU A 28 9.35 -2.66 1.32
N SER A 29 8.23 -3.36 1.10
CA SER A 29 7.53 -3.37 -0.17
C SER A 29 6.06 -3.73 -0.03
N ILE A 30 5.24 -3.18 -0.92
CA ILE A 30 3.88 -3.62 -1.21
C ILE A 30 3.88 -4.26 -2.59
N GLN A 31 3.23 -5.42 -2.73
CA GLN A 31 3.14 -6.15 -3.99
C GLN A 31 1.68 -6.45 -4.28
N TYR A 32 1.17 -5.95 -5.39
CA TYR A 32 -0.08 -6.41 -5.97
C TYR A 32 0.20 -7.54 -6.95
N VAL A 33 -0.46 -8.67 -6.77
CA VAL A 33 -0.36 -9.85 -7.64
C VAL A 33 -1.71 -10.05 -8.33
N LYS A 34 -1.76 -9.73 -9.63
CA LYS A 34 -2.94 -9.96 -10.48
C LYS A 34 -3.07 -11.46 -10.74
N ALA A 35 -4.23 -12.03 -10.45
CA ALA A 35 -4.51 -13.44 -10.74
C ALA A 35 -4.57 -13.69 -12.26
N GLY A 36 -4.28 -14.93 -12.69
CA GLY A 36 -4.42 -15.30 -14.11
C GLY A 36 -5.87 -15.41 -14.59
N SER A 37 -6.82 -15.53 -13.66
CA SER A 37 -8.26 -15.56 -13.92
C SER A 37 -9.02 -15.02 -12.71
N GLY A 38 -10.17 -14.37 -12.93
CA GLY A 38 -10.97 -13.80 -11.83
C GLY A 38 -10.34 -12.58 -11.17
N ASN A 39 -9.28 -12.03 -11.76
CA ASN A 39 -8.61 -10.81 -11.31
C ASN A 39 -9.48 -9.58 -11.46
N TYR A 40 -9.07 -8.50 -10.79
CA TYR A 40 -9.64 -7.18 -11.00
C TYR A 40 -9.63 -6.78 -12.48
N ALA A 41 -10.68 -6.06 -12.87
CA ALA A 41 -10.78 -5.37 -14.15
C ALA A 41 -9.59 -4.42 -14.36
N ASP A 42 -9.29 -4.12 -15.61
CA ASP A 42 -8.30 -3.11 -15.96
C ASP A 42 -8.84 -1.73 -15.59
N GLY A 43 -7.96 -0.86 -15.11
CA GLY A 43 -8.33 0.43 -14.53
C GLY A 43 -8.65 0.37 -13.03
N VAL A 44 -8.31 -0.70 -12.33
CA VAL A 44 -8.58 -0.80 -10.88
C VAL A 44 -7.78 0.25 -10.10
N ASP A 45 -8.44 0.92 -9.17
CA ASP A 45 -7.80 1.84 -8.24
C ASP A 45 -7.55 1.12 -6.91
N VAL A 46 -6.34 1.32 -6.38
CA VAL A 46 -5.87 0.74 -5.12
C VAL A 46 -5.39 1.85 -4.20
N LEU A 47 -5.89 1.87 -2.98
CA LEU A 47 -5.39 2.71 -1.90
C LEU A 47 -4.94 1.84 -0.74
N VAL A 48 -3.67 1.99 -0.36
CA VAL A 48 -3.08 1.32 0.81
C VAL A 48 -2.74 2.36 1.86
N THR A 49 -3.21 2.17 3.08
CA THR A 49 -2.98 3.09 4.20
C THR A 49 -2.55 2.36 5.47
N ASP A 50 -1.85 3.05 6.35
CA ASP A 50 -1.72 2.64 7.74
C ASP A 50 -3.06 2.90 8.45
N ALA A 51 -3.66 1.86 9.03
CA ALA A 51 -4.98 1.94 9.66
C ALA A 51 -4.99 2.73 10.98
N VAL A 52 -3.82 2.95 11.60
CA VAL A 52 -3.67 3.70 12.86
C VAL A 52 -3.43 5.18 12.59
N THR A 53 -2.50 5.49 11.69
CA THR A 53 -2.11 6.89 11.41
C THR A 53 -2.91 7.53 10.29
N GLY A 54 -3.51 6.72 9.41
CA GLY A 54 -4.13 7.19 8.17
C GLY A 54 -3.12 7.57 7.07
N GLU A 55 -1.82 7.39 7.30
CA GLU A 55 -0.79 7.68 6.30
C GLU A 55 -1.00 6.85 5.03
N THR A 56 -0.94 7.49 3.87
CA THR A 56 -1.01 6.79 2.59
C THR A 56 0.33 6.12 2.28
N LEU A 57 0.30 4.79 2.16
CA LEU A 57 1.48 3.98 1.86
C LEU A 57 1.63 3.76 0.36
N TRP A 58 0.52 3.61 -0.38
CA TRP A 58 0.53 3.52 -1.83
C TRP A 58 -0.83 3.89 -2.43
N THR A 59 -0.80 4.69 -3.49
CA THR A 59 -1.94 4.92 -4.39
C THR A 59 -1.58 4.34 -5.76
N GLY A 60 -2.29 3.31 -6.19
CA GLY A 60 -2.22 2.76 -7.52
C GLY A 60 -3.46 3.18 -8.31
N THR A 61 -3.32 4.13 -9.22
CA THR A 61 -4.42 4.59 -10.06
C THR A 61 -4.41 3.87 -11.40
N ASN A 62 -5.57 3.43 -11.88
CA ASN A 62 -5.73 2.72 -13.16
C ASN A 62 -4.75 1.54 -13.35
N VAL A 63 -4.60 0.68 -12.35
CA VAL A 63 -3.64 -0.43 -12.37
C VAL A 63 -4.13 -1.54 -13.30
N ASN A 64 -3.28 -1.98 -14.23
CA ASN A 64 -3.63 -3.02 -15.22
C ASN A 64 -2.85 -4.33 -15.05
N ALA A 65 -1.78 -4.33 -14.27
CA ALA A 65 -0.88 -5.47 -14.08
C ALA A 65 -0.40 -5.56 -12.63
N SER A 66 0.23 -6.70 -12.30
CA SER A 66 0.95 -6.85 -11.03
C SER A 66 1.96 -5.72 -10.83
N ALA A 67 2.10 -5.24 -9.61
CA ALA A 67 2.97 -4.12 -9.26
C ALA A 67 3.77 -4.43 -8.00
N ILE A 68 5.01 -3.94 -7.94
CA ILE A 68 5.85 -3.97 -6.74
C ILE A 68 6.30 -2.54 -6.48
N VAL A 69 5.89 -1.98 -5.35
CA VAL A 69 6.30 -0.65 -4.91
C VAL A 69 7.05 -0.73 -3.59
N ARG A 70 7.92 0.24 -3.35
CA ARG A 70 8.73 0.36 -2.13
C ARG A 70 8.51 1.75 -1.52
N PRO A 71 7.38 1.96 -0.81
CA PRO A 71 7.03 3.27 -0.28
C PRO A 71 8.12 3.81 0.64
N ARG A 72 8.33 5.11 0.58
CA ARG A 72 9.23 5.86 1.47
C ARG A 72 8.56 7.18 1.84
N ALA A 73 8.73 7.61 3.08
CA ALA A 73 8.23 8.90 3.56
C ALA A 73 9.41 9.86 3.81
N ALA A 74 9.14 11.16 3.70
CA ALA A 74 10.12 12.17 4.05
C ALA A 74 10.51 12.08 5.53
N LEU A 75 11.80 12.13 5.82
CA LEU A 75 12.32 12.28 7.17
C LEU A 75 12.27 13.75 7.57
N HIS A 76 12.12 14.01 8.86
CA HIS A 76 11.99 15.35 9.40
C HIS A 76 12.91 15.53 10.62
N ASP A 77 13.30 16.77 10.88
CA ASP A 77 13.91 17.16 12.14
C ASP A 77 12.89 17.19 13.28
N THR A 78 13.34 17.56 14.48
CA THR A 78 12.47 17.64 15.67
C THR A 78 11.42 18.75 15.61
N ALA A 79 11.56 19.72 14.70
CA ALA A 79 10.58 20.78 14.46
C ALA A 79 9.55 20.37 13.38
N GLY A 80 9.71 19.20 12.77
CA GLY A 80 8.86 18.74 11.68
C GLY A 80 9.23 19.33 10.32
N ALA A 81 10.39 19.98 10.18
CA ALA A 81 10.90 20.41 8.89
C ALA A 81 11.57 19.23 8.17
N ALA A 82 11.33 19.10 6.86
CA ALA A 82 11.90 18.01 6.07
C ALA A 82 13.44 18.07 6.11
N ALA A 83 14.07 16.92 6.35
CA ALA A 83 15.50 16.78 6.17
C ALA A 83 15.80 16.77 4.67
N LEU A 84 16.71 17.62 4.22
CA LEU A 84 17.03 17.79 2.79
C LEU A 84 18.48 17.38 2.51
N TYR A 85 18.76 16.89 1.30
CA TYR A 85 20.16 16.60 0.88
C TYR A 85 21.03 17.87 0.75
N ALA A 86 20.41 19.03 0.55
CA ALA A 86 21.01 20.36 0.51
C ALA A 86 19.95 21.41 0.90
N ASP A 87 20.36 22.63 1.26
CA ASP A 87 19.41 23.71 1.55
C ASP A 87 18.50 23.96 0.33
N ALA A 88 17.19 23.81 0.53
CA ALA A 88 16.13 23.83 -0.50
C ALA A 88 16.15 22.67 -1.54
N GLY A 89 16.79 21.54 -1.21
CA GLY A 89 16.86 20.35 -2.06
C GLY A 89 15.73 19.32 -1.88
N GLU A 90 15.93 18.13 -2.43
CA GLU A 90 15.02 16.98 -2.30
C GLU A 90 15.01 16.44 -0.85
N ALA A 91 13.84 15.99 -0.41
CA ALA A 91 13.69 15.39 0.91
C ALA A 91 14.45 14.06 1.01
N VAL A 92 15.09 13.84 2.16
CA VAL A 92 15.65 12.54 2.51
C VAL A 92 14.48 11.61 2.81
N LEU A 93 14.39 10.50 2.06
CA LEU A 93 13.30 9.54 2.20
C LEU A 93 13.75 8.31 3.01
N GLY A 94 12.92 7.91 3.98
CA GLY A 94 13.14 6.75 4.84
C GLY A 94 12.06 5.68 4.67
N LYS A 95 12.31 4.48 5.22
CA LYS A 95 11.25 3.46 5.32
C LYS A 95 10.16 3.95 6.28
N ILE A 96 8.95 3.49 6.04
CA ILE A 96 7.79 3.83 6.86
C ILE A 96 7.63 2.75 7.93
N ALA A 97 7.71 3.15 9.20
CA ALA A 97 7.52 2.26 10.33
C ALA A 97 6.02 2.04 10.57
N ILE A 98 5.58 0.78 10.63
CA ILE A 98 4.19 0.41 10.90
C ILE A 98 4.10 -0.17 12.30
N SER A 99 3.09 0.24 13.07
CA SER A 99 2.75 -0.32 14.38
C SER A 99 1.24 -0.47 14.52
N GLY A 100 0.65 -1.24 13.63
CA GLY A 100 -0.79 -1.26 13.44
C GLY A 100 -1.22 -2.30 12.43
N ARG A 101 -2.19 -1.96 11.59
CA ARG A 101 -2.62 -2.78 10.45
C ARG A 101 -2.42 -1.98 9.18
N ILE A 102 -2.19 -2.67 8.08
CA ILE A 102 -2.20 -2.06 6.75
C ILE A 102 -3.58 -2.33 6.15
N LYS A 103 -4.29 -1.26 5.77
CA LYS A 103 -5.58 -1.33 5.08
C LYS A 103 -5.36 -1.25 3.58
N VAL A 104 -6.12 -2.04 2.84
CA VAL A 104 -6.25 -1.98 1.39
C VAL A 104 -7.70 -1.65 1.07
N ALA A 105 -7.90 -0.59 0.31
CA ALA A 105 -9.16 -0.28 -0.33
C ALA A 105 -9.00 -0.40 -1.85
N VAL A 106 -9.99 -0.99 -2.51
CA VAL A 106 -10.05 -1.18 -3.94
C VAL A 106 -11.35 -0.56 -4.46
N SER A 107 -11.28 0.10 -5.61
CA SER A 107 -12.46 0.53 -6.38
C SER A 107 -12.27 0.25 -7.86
N ALA A 108 -13.36 0.16 -8.61
CA ALA A 108 -13.36 -0.19 -10.03
C ALA A 108 -12.70 -1.56 -10.32
N GLY A 109 -12.68 -2.48 -9.35
CA GLY A 109 -12.11 -3.83 -9.53
C GLY A 109 -13.01 -4.77 -10.34
N GLY A 110 -14.24 -4.38 -10.65
CA GLY A 110 -15.27 -5.22 -11.25
C GLY A 110 -15.92 -6.17 -10.24
N ALA A 111 -17.14 -6.63 -10.51
CA ALA A 111 -17.92 -7.41 -9.55
C ALA A 111 -17.33 -8.80 -9.27
N ALA A 112 -17.28 -9.18 -7.99
CA ALA A 112 -16.82 -10.49 -7.51
C ALA A 112 -15.44 -10.91 -8.07
N LYS A 113 -14.52 -9.95 -8.15
CA LYS A 113 -13.13 -10.13 -8.59
C LYS A 113 -12.19 -10.16 -7.39
N THR A 114 -10.98 -10.67 -7.60
CA THR A 114 -10.01 -10.80 -6.51
C THR A 114 -8.64 -10.22 -6.86
N GLY A 115 -7.94 -9.77 -5.83
CA GLY A 115 -6.56 -9.33 -5.88
C GLY A 115 -5.82 -9.73 -4.63
N LEU A 116 -4.56 -10.14 -4.79
CA LEU A 116 -3.67 -10.50 -3.69
C LEU A 116 -2.67 -9.37 -3.45
N PHE A 117 -2.61 -8.90 -2.22
CA PHE A 117 -1.65 -7.90 -1.75
C PHE A 117 -0.67 -8.56 -0.78
N ARG A 118 0.63 -8.38 -1.02
CA ARG A 118 1.71 -8.86 -0.14
C ARG A 118 2.49 -7.68 0.41
N PHE A 119 2.70 -7.71 1.72
CA PHE A 119 3.48 -6.73 2.46
C PHE A 119 4.72 -7.40 3.02
N ILE A 120 5.89 -6.84 2.74
CA ILE A 120 7.15 -7.26 3.33
C ILE A 120 7.52 -6.24 4.39
N VAL A 121 7.64 -6.70 5.64
CA VAL A 121 7.95 -5.84 6.80
C VAL A 121 9.20 -6.39 7.48
N SER A 122 10.22 -5.56 7.71
CA SER A 122 11.51 -6.01 8.27
C SER A 122 11.49 -6.16 9.78
#